data_AF-A0A2E3MKR4-F1
#
_entry.id   AF-A0A2E3MKR4-F1
#
_cell.length_a   1.000
_cell.length_b   1.000
_cell.length_c   1.000
_cell.angle_alpha   90.00
_cell.angle_beta   90.00
_cell.angle_gamma   90.00
#
_symmetry.space_group_name_H-M   'P 1'
#
loop_
_entity.id
_entity.type
_entity.pdbx_description
1 polymer ?
#
loop_
_entity_poly.entity_id
_entity_poly.type
_entity_poly.pdbx_seq_one_letter_code
_entity_poly.pdbx_strand_id
1 'polypeptide(L)'
;MADKVYTKPSAADIKQRLTPLQYKVTQKDGTERAFKNEYWDNKEPGIYVDVVTGEPLFSSTDKYDSKTGWPSFTKPLAAQYIVTKTDRRLFMTRTEVRSKVGDSHLGHVFDDGPAPTGLRYCINSAALEFIPVSQMQARGYGQYLYLFKEK
;
A
#
# COMPACT_ATOMS: atom_id res chain seq x y z
N MET A 1 -8.34 3.27 -23.38
CA MET A 1 -7.36 2.27 -22.91
C MET A 1 -8.11 1.39 -21.92
N ALA A 2 -8.05 0.07 -22.05
CA ALA A 2 -8.80 -0.80 -21.16
C ALA A 2 -8.21 -0.73 -19.74
N ASP A 3 -9.02 -0.36 -18.75
CA ASP A 3 -8.62 -0.42 -17.35
C ASP A 3 -8.21 -1.87 -17.02
N LYS A 4 -6.99 -2.04 -16.49
CA LYS A 4 -6.51 -3.34 -16.03
C LYS A 4 -7.47 -3.84 -14.95
N VAL A 5 -8.14 -4.96 -15.20
CA VAL A 5 -9.05 -5.58 -14.23
C VAL A 5 -8.21 -6.35 -13.22
N TYR A 6 -8.33 -6.00 -11.95
CA TYR A 6 -7.69 -6.72 -10.85
C TYR A 6 -8.66 -7.72 -10.25
N THR A 7 -8.18 -8.92 -9.90
CA THR A 7 -8.98 -9.98 -9.29
C THR A 7 -8.23 -10.60 -8.12
N LYS A 8 -8.94 -10.89 -7.03
CA LYS A 8 -8.38 -11.60 -5.88
C LYS A 8 -8.12 -13.07 -6.24
N PRO A 9 -6.87 -13.57 -6.10
CA PRO A 9 -6.58 -15.00 -6.29
C PRO A 9 -7.29 -15.87 -5.23
N SER A 10 -7.31 -17.19 -5.46
CA SER A 10 -7.89 -18.11 -4.47
C SER A 10 -7.08 -18.11 -3.16
N ALA A 11 -7.72 -18.48 -2.04
CA ALA A 11 -7.03 -18.55 -0.75
C ALA A 11 -5.83 -19.52 -0.77
N ALA A 12 -5.91 -20.60 -1.57
CA ALA A 12 -4.83 -21.54 -1.76
C ALA A 12 -3.64 -20.90 -2.49
N ASP A 13 -3.90 -20.18 -3.59
CA ASP A 13 -2.87 -19.49 -4.36
C ASP A 13 -2.18 -18.41 -3.53
N ILE A 14 -2.95 -17.63 -2.75
CA ILE A 14 -2.43 -16.61 -1.84
C ILE A 14 -1.48 -17.24 -0.82
N LYS A 15 -1.88 -18.37 -0.21
CA LYS A 15 -1.07 -19.06 0.80
C LYS A 15 0.20 -19.66 0.22
N GLN A 16 0.19 -20.08 -1.04
CA GLN A 16 1.37 -20.66 -1.71
C GLN A 16 2.34 -19.59 -2.21
N ARG A 17 1.84 -18.45 -2.72
CA ARG A 17 2.65 -17.39 -3.32
C ARG A 17 3.29 -16.46 -2.30
N LEU A 18 2.58 -16.14 -1.22
CA LEU A 18 3.03 -15.15 -0.24
C LEU A 18 4.02 -15.76 0.76
N THR A 19 4.98 -14.94 1.18
CA THR A 19 5.81 -15.26 2.36
C THR A 19 4.93 -15.34 3.62
N PRO A 20 5.39 -16.03 4.68
CA PRO A 20 4.65 -16.10 5.94
C PRO A 20 4.30 -14.72 6.53
N LEU A 21 5.19 -13.72 6.38
CA LEU A 21 4.96 -12.37 6.85
C LEU A 21 3.90 -11.65 6.00
N GLN A 22 4.02 -11.68 4.67
CA GLN A 22 3.04 -11.08 3.76
C GLN A 22 1.65 -11.68 3.98
N TYR A 23 1.55 -13.01 4.15
CA TYR A 23 0.28 -13.68 4.45
C TYR A 23 -0.27 -13.24 5.81
N LYS A 24 0.58 -13.20 6.85
CA LYS A 24 0.17 -12.76 8.19
C LYS A 24 -0.34 -11.32 8.20
N VAL A 25 0.33 -10.42 7.49
CA VAL A 25 -0.07 -9.01 7.39
C VAL A 25 -1.37 -8.91 6.61
N THR A 26 -1.39 -9.36 5.34
CA THR A 26 -2.52 -9.11 4.43
C THR A 26 -3.79 -9.91 4.77
N GLN A 27 -3.68 -11.13 5.27
CA GLN A 27 -4.83 -12.04 5.48
C GLN A 27 -5.21 -12.25 6.95
N LYS A 28 -4.36 -11.84 7.91
CA LYS A 28 -4.57 -12.04 9.35
C LYS A 28 -4.41 -10.76 10.17
N ASP A 29 -4.53 -9.60 9.53
CA ASP A 29 -4.41 -8.26 10.12
C ASP A 29 -3.14 -8.08 10.96
N GLY A 30 -2.06 -8.74 10.54
CA GLY A 30 -0.76 -8.65 11.20
C GLY A 30 -0.10 -7.29 10.95
N THR A 31 0.84 -6.94 11.83
CA THR A 31 1.70 -5.76 11.65
C THR A 31 3.16 -6.19 11.66
N GLU A 32 3.93 -5.73 10.67
CA GLU A 32 5.36 -5.98 10.59
C GLU A 32 6.13 -5.10 11.60
N ARG A 33 7.41 -5.43 11.84
CA ARG A 33 8.23 -4.65 12.79
C ARG A 33 8.64 -3.32 12.18
N ALA A 34 8.54 -2.24 12.96
CA ALA A 34 9.07 -0.93 12.62
C ALA A 34 10.58 -1.00 12.31
N PHE A 35 11.04 -0.23 11.32
CA PHE A 35 12.43 -0.11 10.86
C PHE A 35 13.10 -1.41 10.41
N LYS A 36 12.36 -2.52 10.36
CA LYS A 36 12.83 -3.83 9.92
C LYS A 36 11.89 -4.37 8.85
N ASN A 37 11.73 -3.58 7.80
CA ASN A 37 10.90 -3.87 6.64
C ASN A 37 11.55 -3.29 5.37
N GLU A 38 11.00 -3.61 4.21
CA GLU A 38 11.67 -3.35 2.93
C GLU A 38 11.51 -1.91 2.43
N TYR A 39 10.41 -1.23 2.79
CA TYR A 39 10.03 0.03 2.14
C TYR A 39 9.98 1.24 3.06
N TRP A 40 10.30 1.12 4.36
CA TRP A 40 10.30 2.29 5.25
C TRP A 40 11.23 3.40 4.75
N ASP A 41 12.46 3.08 4.31
CA ASP A 41 13.46 4.03 3.82
C ASP A 41 13.58 4.10 2.29
N ASN A 42 12.78 3.33 1.54
CA ASN A 42 12.76 3.39 0.08
C ASN A 42 12.39 4.81 -0.41
N LYS A 43 13.19 5.37 -1.32
CA LYS A 43 13.04 6.70 -1.93
C LYS A 43 13.00 6.65 -3.47
N GLU A 44 12.99 5.47 -4.07
CA GLU A 44 13.00 5.34 -5.51
C GLU A 44 11.68 5.83 -6.13
N PRO A 45 11.71 6.42 -7.34
CA PRO A 45 10.50 6.79 -8.06
C PRO A 45 9.77 5.54 -8.54
N GLY A 46 8.48 5.41 -8.19
CA GLY A 46 7.66 4.27 -8.55
C GLY A 46 6.33 4.23 -7.78
N ILE A 47 5.57 3.17 -8.00
CA ILE A 47 4.29 2.95 -7.32
C ILE A 47 4.35 1.72 -6.42
N TYR A 48 3.49 1.69 -5.41
CA TYR A 48 3.28 0.55 -4.54
C TYR A 48 1.93 -0.07 -4.86
N VAL A 49 1.93 -1.36 -5.18
CA VAL A 49 0.74 -2.13 -5.51
C VAL A 49 0.45 -3.16 -4.42
N ASP A 50 -0.79 -3.65 -4.33
CA ASP A 50 -1.13 -4.75 -3.43
C ASP A 50 -0.35 -6.00 -3.85
N VAL A 51 0.42 -6.58 -2.93
CA VAL A 51 1.20 -7.81 -3.17
C VAL A 51 0.31 -9.01 -3.58
N VAL A 52 -0.98 -8.97 -3.25
CA VAL A 52 -1.96 -10.03 -3.55
C VAL A 52 -2.54 -9.89 -4.95
N THR A 53 -3.01 -8.69 -5.31
CA THR A 53 -3.82 -8.45 -6.52
C THR A 53 -3.10 -7.65 -7.60
N GLY A 54 -2.05 -6.92 -7.23
CA GLY A 54 -1.38 -5.95 -8.09
C GLY A 54 -2.18 -4.66 -8.31
N GLU A 55 -3.28 -4.43 -7.59
CA GLU A 55 -4.01 -3.16 -7.69
C GLU A 55 -3.15 -2.01 -7.14
N PRO A 56 -3.13 -0.84 -7.78
CA PRO A 56 -2.25 0.26 -7.42
C PRO A 56 -2.80 0.99 -6.19
N LEU A 57 -1.97 1.09 -5.14
CA LEU A 57 -2.38 1.61 -3.84
C LEU A 57 -1.79 2.99 -3.56
N PHE A 58 -0.48 3.15 -3.73
CA PHE A 58 0.24 4.37 -3.37
C PHE A 58 1.30 4.74 -4.40
N SER A 59 1.68 6.03 -4.42
CA SER A 59 2.76 6.55 -5.25
C SER A 59 3.93 6.99 -4.36
N SER A 60 5.17 6.82 -4.82
CA SER A 60 6.33 7.35 -4.08
C SER A 60 6.37 8.89 -4.07
N THR A 61 5.65 9.57 -4.97
CA THR A 61 5.45 11.03 -4.94
C THR A 61 4.72 11.53 -3.69
N ASP A 62 3.89 10.67 -3.09
CA ASP A 62 3.12 10.96 -1.88
C ASP A 62 3.71 10.28 -0.64
N LYS A 63 4.83 9.56 -0.80
CA LYS A 63 5.56 8.94 0.30
C LYS A 63 6.43 9.98 1.00
N TYR A 64 6.48 9.92 2.33
CA TYR A 64 7.33 10.78 3.12
C TYR A 64 7.91 10.05 4.33
N ASP A 65 8.94 10.63 4.93
CA ASP A 65 9.56 10.09 6.14
C ASP A 65 8.80 10.57 7.38
N SER A 66 7.95 9.69 7.90
CA SER A 66 7.16 9.94 9.11
C SER A 66 7.90 9.64 10.42
N LYS A 67 9.13 9.09 10.35
CA LYS A 67 9.89 8.58 11.49
C LYS A 67 9.20 7.49 12.32
N THR A 68 8.11 6.89 11.83
CA THR A 68 7.43 5.80 12.55
C THR A 68 8.03 4.43 12.29
N GLY A 69 8.83 4.29 11.23
CA GLY A 69 9.47 3.02 10.85
C GLY A 69 8.65 2.15 9.90
N TRP A 70 7.55 2.67 9.35
CA TRP A 70 6.78 2.04 8.27
C TRP A 70 6.63 3.01 7.09
N PRO A 71 6.52 2.51 5.84
CA PRO A 71 6.24 3.38 4.70
C PRO A 71 4.94 4.17 4.95
N SER A 72 5.07 5.49 4.84
CA SER A 72 4.01 6.44 5.15
C SER A 72 3.69 7.32 3.96
N PHE A 73 2.40 7.47 3.68
CA PHE A 73 1.91 8.23 2.52
C PHE A 73 0.90 9.28 2.95
N THR A 74 0.81 10.39 2.21
CA THR A 74 -0.14 11.48 2.49
C THR A 74 -1.53 11.21 1.91
N LYS A 75 -1.60 10.41 0.84
CA LYS A 75 -2.84 10.01 0.15
C LYS A 75 -2.63 8.73 -0.67
N PRO A 76 -3.70 7.99 -0.99
CA PRO A 76 -3.64 6.89 -1.94
C PRO A 76 -3.52 7.39 -3.38
N LEU A 77 -2.99 6.52 -4.25
CA LEU A 77 -2.84 6.78 -5.68
C LEU A 77 -4.21 6.93 -6.37
N ALA A 78 -5.19 6.12 -5.99
CA ALA A 78 -6.59 6.33 -6.35
C ALA A 78 -7.51 5.86 -5.23
N ALA A 79 -8.45 6.73 -4.81
CA ALA A 79 -9.39 6.43 -3.72
C ALA A 79 -10.25 5.19 -3.99
N GLN A 80 -10.50 4.86 -5.27
CA GLN A 80 -11.29 3.71 -5.65
C GLN A 80 -10.66 2.36 -5.30
N TYR A 81 -9.37 2.28 -4.97
CA TYR A 81 -8.68 1.03 -4.58
C TYR A 81 -8.46 0.90 -3.07
N ILE A 82 -8.94 1.86 -2.28
CA ILE A 82 -8.82 1.87 -0.81
C ILE A 82 -10.19 1.78 -0.16
N VAL A 83 -10.26 0.95 0.89
CA VAL A 83 -11.40 0.88 1.80
C VAL A 83 -10.89 1.18 3.20
N THR A 84 -11.58 2.09 3.89
CA THR A 84 -11.33 2.36 5.31
C THR A 84 -12.38 1.68 6.18
N LYS A 85 -11.95 1.11 7.30
CA LYS A 85 -12.83 0.46 8.29
C LYS A 85 -12.47 0.96 9.68
N THR A 86 -13.48 1.15 10.53
CA THR A 86 -13.23 1.49 11.93
C THR A 86 -12.69 0.26 12.67
N ASP A 87 -11.48 0.37 13.21
CA ASP A 87 -10.83 -0.63 14.06
C ASP A 87 -10.92 -0.20 15.53
N ARG A 88 -11.59 -1.01 16.35
CA ARG A 88 -11.75 -0.78 17.80
C ARG A 88 -10.88 -1.70 18.65
N ARG A 89 -9.88 -2.36 18.06
CA ARG A 89 -8.95 -3.23 18.78
C ARG A 89 -8.03 -2.41 19.70
N LEU A 90 -7.53 -3.05 20.76
CA LEU A 90 -6.56 -2.47 21.71
C LEU A 90 -7.04 -1.21 22.46
N PHE A 91 -8.35 -1.09 22.74
CA PHE A 91 -8.96 0.04 23.44
C PHE A 91 -8.77 1.41 22.77
N MET A 92 -8.30 1.44 21.52
CA MET A 92 -8.15 2.63 20.71
C MET A 92 -9.07 2.53 19.49
N THR A 93 -9.65 3.66 19.09
CA THR A 93 -10.36 3.74 17.81
C THR A 93 -9.37 4.22 16.76
N ARG A 94 -9.03 3.34 15.82
CA ARG A 94 -8.17 3.64 14.67
C ARG A 94 -8.95 3.40 13.38
N THR A 95 -8.46 3.95 12.28
CA THR A 95 -9.05 3.68 10.96
C THR A 95 -8.13 2.71 10.21
N GLU A 96 -8.57 1.47 10.10
CA GLU A 96 -7.91 0.44 9.28
C GLU A 96 -8.01 0.81 7.80
N VAL A 97 -6.94 0.56 7.06
CA VAL A 97 -6.85 0.73 5.62
C VAL A 97 -6.68 -0.65 4.97
N ARG A 98 -7.54 -0.95 4.00
CA ARG A 98 -7.53 -2.20 3.22
C ARG A 98 -7.56 -1.92 1.73
N SER A 99 -7.01 -2.84 0.94
CA SER A 99 -7.17 -2.81 -0.52
C SER A 99 -8.60 -3.22 -0.90
N LYS A 100 -9.16 -2.62 -1.94
CA LYS A 100 -10.57 -2.86 -2.31
C LYS A 100 -10.76 -4.21 -2.97
N VAL A 101 -9.91 -4.59 -3.91
CA VAL A 101 -10.07 -5.85 -4.66
C VAL A 101 -9.56 -7.03 -3.83
N GLY A 102 -8.43 -6.86 -3.14
CA GLY A 102 -7.84 -7.91 -2.33
C GLY A 102 -8.50 -8.12 -0.96
N ASP A 103 -9.19 -7.11 -0.42
CA ASP A 103 -9.51 -7.00 1.02
C ASP A 103 -8.25 -7.27 1.88
N SER A 104 -7.07 -6.92 1.37
CA SER A 104 -5.79 -7.12 2.08
C SER A 104 -5.68 -6.08 3.18
N HIS A 105 -5.36 -6.48 4.40
CA HIS A 105 -4.98 -5.54 5.45
C HIS A 105 -3.67 -4.84 5.05
N LEU A 106 -3.72 -3.51 4.94
CA LEU A 106 -2.57 -2.68 4.56
C LEU A 106 -1.94 -2.03 5.79
N GLY A 107 -2.77 -1.49 6.69
CA GLY A 107 -2.32 -0.79 7.89
C GLY A 107 -3.40 0.14 8.42
N HIS A 108 -3.02 1.36 8.83
CA HIS A 108 -3.92 2.33 9.43
C HIS A 108 -3.68 3.74 8.90
N VAL A 109 -4.72 4.56 8.91
CA VAL A 109 -4.64 6.00 8.62
C VAL A 109 -4.87 6.81 9.90
N PHE A 110 -4.10 7.88 10.05
CA PHE A 110 -4.10 8.78 11.20
C PHE A 110 -4.19 10.23 10.72
N ASP A 111 -4.72 11.12 11.57
CA ASP A 111 -4.90 12.56 11.28
C ASP A 111 -3.69 13.40 11.74
N ASP A 112 -2.50 12.80 11.81
CA ASP A 112 -1.23 13.40 12.24
C ASP A 112 -0.22 13.54 11.07
N GLY A 113 -0.72 13.57 9.83
CA GLY A 113 0.08 13.72 8.63
C GLY A 113 0.42 15.19 8.29
N PRO A 114 1.34 15.41 7.34
CA PRO A 114 1.66 16.75 6.88
C PRO A 114 0.52 17.37 6.06
N ALA A 115 0.54 18.70 5.95
CA ALA A 115 -0.29 19.42 4.99
C ALA A 115 0.02 18.97 3.55
N PRO A 116 -0.94 19.03 2.61
CA PRO A 116 -2.27 19.63 2.75
C PRO A 116 -3.35 18.66 3.25
N THR A 117 -3.12 17.34 3.24
CA THR A 117 -4.17 16.39 3.62
C THR A 117 -4.33 16.26 5.13
N GLY A 118 -3.26 16.44 5.89
CA GLY A 118 -3.25 16.14 7.33
C GLY A 118 -3.32 14.63 7.62
N LEU A 119 -3.29 13.78 6.59
CA LEU A 119 -3.46 12.33 6.73
C LEU A 119 -2.11 11.62 6.62
N ARG A 120 -1.92 10.62 7.48
CA ARG A 120 -0.79 9.69 7.44
C ARG A 120 -1.31 8.28 7.24
N TYR A 121 -1.17 7.77 6.03
CA TYR A 121 -1.38 6.36 5.70
C TYR A 121 -0.12 5.58 6.09
N CYS A 122 -0.17 4.90 7.23
CA CYS A 122 0.91 4.09 7.77
C CYS A 122 0.70 2.63 7.35
N ILE A 123 1.50 2.16 6.38
CA ILE A 123 1.24 0.90 5.66
C ILE A 123 2.36 -0.10 5.94
N ASN A 124 2.04 -1.38 5.96
CA ASN A 124 3.03 -2.44 6.06
C ASN A 124 3.68 -2.68 4.69
N SER A 125 5.00 -2.70 4.62
CA SER A 125 5.75 -3.09 3.42
C SER A 125 5.39 -4.49 2.95
N ALA A 126 5.17 -5.42 3.89
CA ALA A 126 4.72 -6.77 3.57
C ALA A 126 3.30 -6.86 2.94
N ALA A 127 2.56 -5.76 2.86
CA ALA A 127 1.32 -5.69 2.09
C ALA A 127 1.52 -5.11 0.68
N LEU A 128 2.72 -4.64 0.37
CA LEU A 128 3.05 -3.90 -0.84
C LEU A 128 4.04 -4.67 -1.70
N GLU A 129 3.98 -4.43 -3.00
CA GLU A 129 5.05 -4.69 -3.95
C GLU A 129 5.43 -3.36 -4.60
N PHE A 130 6.72 -3.01 -4.60
CA PHE A 130 7.20 -1.78 -5.25
C PHE A 130 7.50 -2.01 -6.73
N ILE A 131 7.01 -1.10 -7.57
CA ILE A 131 7.22 -1.10 -9.02
C ILE A 131 7.97 0.18 -9.40
N PRO A 132 9.28 0.11 -9.71
CA PRO A 132 10.04 1.29 -10.12
C PRO A 132 9.53 1.83 -11.46
N VAL A 133 9.66 3.14 -11.69
CA VAL A 133 9.21 3.82 -12.92
C VAL A 133 9.68 3.12 -14.19
N SER A 134 10.93 2.64 -14.20
CA SER A 134 11.54 1.91 -15.33
C SER A 134 10.78 0.64 -15.73
N GLN A 135 10.03 0.02 -14.81
CA GLN A 135 9.28 -1.21 -15.04
C GLN A 135 7.76 -0.98 -15.17
N MET A 136 7.26 0.22 -14.85
CA MET A 136 5.81 0.49 -14.81
C MET A 136 5.14 0.25 -16.15
N GLN A 137 5.73 0.70 -17.27
CA GLN A 137 5.17 0.47 -18.61
C GLN A 137 5.06 -1.03 -18.91
N ALA A 138 6.17 -1.77 -18.74
CA ALA A 138 6.25 -3.19 -19.04
C ALA A 138 5.31 -4.04 -18.17
N ARG A 139 5.06 -3.62 -16.93
CA ARG A 139 4.16 -4.32 -15.99
C ARG A 139 2.68 -3.91 -16.10
N GLY A 140 2.35 -3.06 -17.07
CA GLY A 140 0.97 -2.63 -17.35
C GLY A 140 0.46 -1.52 -16.43
N TYR A 141 1.36 -0.72 -15.86
CA TYR A 141 1.06 0.46 -15.03
C TYR A 141 1.41 1.78 -15.74
N GLY A 142 1.57 1.74 -17.06
CA GLY A 142 1.95 2.90 -17.89
C GLY A 142 1.05 4.12 -17.72
N GLN A 143 -0.24 3.90 -17.42
CA GLN A 143 -1.20 4.97 -17.16
C GLN A 143 -0.88 5.83 -15.93
N TYR A 144 0.02 5.40 -15.04
CA TYR A 144 0.44 6.16 -13.87
C TYR A 144 1.79 6.87 -14.05
N LEU A 145 2.43 6.72 -15.22
CA LEU A 145 3.71 7.38 -15.51
C LEU A 145 3.62 8.91 -15.47
N TYR A 146 2.43 9.49 -15.68
CA TYR A 146 2.23 10.94 -15.61
C TYR A 146 2.58 11.53 -14.22
N LEU A 147 2.54 10.73 -13.15
CA LEU A 147 2.91 11.16 -11.80
C LEU A 147 4.39 11.52 -11.67
N PHE A 148 5.23 10.97 -12.56
CA PHE A 148 6.70 11.08 -12.48
C PHE A 148 7.30 11.87 -13.64
N LYS A 149 6.46 12.47 -14.50
CA LYS A 149 6.96 13.39 -15.54
C LYS A 149 7.27 14.72 -14.88
N GLU A 150 8.44 15.27 -15.19
CA GLU A 150 8.83 16.62 -14.76
C GLU A 150 7.76 17.62 -15.25
N LYS A 151 7.38 18.55 -14.37
CA LYS A 151 6.55 19.71 -14.72
C LYS A 151 7.41 20.81 -15.32
#